data_AF-A0A803LZB6-F1
#
_entry.id   AF-A0A803LZB6-F1
#
_cell.length_a   1.000
_cell.length_b   1.000
_cell.length_c   1.000
_cell.angle_alpha   90.00
_cell.angle_beta   90.00
_cell.angle_gamma   90.00
#
_symmetry.space_group_name_H-M   'P 1'
#
loop_
_entity.id
_entity.type
_entity.pdbx_description
1 polymer ?
#
loop_
_entity_poly.entity_id
_entity_poly.type
_entity_poly.pdbx_seq_one_letter_code
_entity_poly.pdbx_strand_id
1 'polypeptide(L)'
;MPFQSHFLRSANKRNLAVKERLHYRHIVPDMVCPVCGAPNEFILHSLFECNAVADKWSHCVISWNTGDIPSSSFSNRWVWLTKKLKANELRTMATLMWAAHGSVATSIFL
;
A
#
# COMPACT_ATOMS: atom_id res chain seq x y z
N MET A 1 10.64 11.19 -11.65
CA MET A 1 10.41 9.80 -12.06
C MET A 1 8.91 9.60 -12.34
N PRO A 2 8.49 9.37 -13.60
CA PRO A 2 7.08 9.35 -13.99
C PRO A 2 6.26 8.17 -13.42
N PHE A 3 6.91 7.07 -13.03
CA PHE A 3 6.22 5.87 -12.52
C PHE A 3 5.59 6.08 -11.13
N GLN A 4 6.23 6.84 -10.25
CA GLN A 4 5.75 7.10 -8.87
C GLN A 4 4.44 7.89 -8.89
N SER A 5 4.32 8.89 -9.77
CA SER A 5 3.09 9.69 -9.90
C SER A 5 1.90 8.87 -10.43
N HIS A 6 2.12 7.95 -11.37
CA HIS A 6 1.06 7.08 -11.88
C HIS A 6 0.58 6.10 -10.81
N PHE A 7 1.51 5.50 -10.06
CA PHE A 7 1.20 4.62 -8.95
C PHE A 7 0.37 5.34 -7.87
N LEU A 8 0.83 6.48 -7.37
CA LEU A 8 0.13 7.26 -6.35
C LEU A 8 -1.25 7.73 -6.83
N ARG A 9 -1.38 8.12 -8.11
CA ARG A 9 -2.68 8.49 -8.70
C ARG A 9 -3.62 7.30 -8.75
N SER A 10 -3.12 6.11 -9.08
CA SER A 10 -3.89 4.86 -9.09
C SER A 10 -4.31 4.45 -7.68
N ALA A 11 -3.42 4.60 -6.70
CA ALA A 11 -3.69 4.37 -5.28
C ALA A 11 -4.80 5.30 -4.76
N ASN A 12 -4.70 6.61 -5.04
CA ASN A 12 -5.72 7.60 -4.66
C ASN A 12 -7.08 7.35 -5.33
N LYS A 13 -7.09 6.88 -6.57
CA LYS A 13 -8.32 6.50 -7.29
C LYS A 13 -8.84 5.11 -6.91
N ARG A 14 -8.20 4.42 -5.94
CA ARG A 14 -8.52 3.04 -5.54
C ARG A 14 -8.52 2.07 -6.73
N ASN A 15 -7.64 2.32 -7.70
CA ASN A 15 -7.49 1.51 -8.92
C ASN A 15 -6.23 0.62 -8.86
N LEU A 16 -5.70 0.36 -7.67
CA LEU A 16 -4.67 -0.66 -7.47
C LEU A 16 -5.30 -2.05 -7.45
N ALA A 17 -4.57 -3.02 -7.99
CA ALA A 17 -4.96 -4.42 -7.96
C ALA A 17 -4.76 -4.99 -6.55
N VAL A 18 -5.78 -4.87 -5.71
CA VAL A 18 -5.83 -5.41 -4.35
C VAL A 18 -7.02 -6.36 -4.27
N LYS A 19 -6.95 -7.44 -3.50
CA LYS A 19 -8.03 -8.43 -3.44
C LYS A 19 -9.40 -7.84 -3.11
N GLU A 20 -9.53 -6.86 -2.21
CA GLU A 20 -10.81 -6.14 -1.99
C GLU A 20 -11.40 -5.61 -3.30
N ARG A 21 -10.58 -4.97 -4.14
CA ARG A 21 -11.03 -4.37 -5.42
C ARG A 21 -11.34 -5.42 -6.47
N LEU A 22 -10.57 -6.50 -6.51
CA LEU A 22 -10.79 -7.60 -7.44
C LEU A 22 -12.04 -8.38 -7.07
N HIS A 23 -12.29 -8.60 -5.77
CA HIS A 23 -13.52 -9.22 -5.30
C HIS A 23 -14.71 -8.31 -5.58
N TYR A 24 -14.62 -7.00 -5.33
CA TYR A 24 -15.70 -6.07 -5.67
C TYR A 24 -16.04 -6.08 -7.16
N ARG A 25 -15.04 -6.34 -8.03
CA ARG A 25 -15.22 -6.51 -9.48
C ARG A 25 -15.58 -7.94 -9.90
N HIS A 26 -15.80 -8.85 -8.94
CA HIS A 26 -16.07 -10.27 -9.18
C HIS A 26 -15.00 -11.02 -9.99
N ILE A 27 -13.74 -10.57 -9.90
CA ILE A 27 -12.58 -11.21 -10.58
C ILE A 27 -12.00 -12.36 -9.73
N VAL A 28 -12.04 -12.23 -8.40
CA VAL A 28 -11.55 -13.24 -7.45
C VAL A 28 -12.66 -13.62 -6.46
N PRO A 29 -12.63 -14.85 -5.91
CA PRO A 29 -13.69 -15.36 -5.03
C PRO A 29 -13.60 -14.87 -3.57
N ASP A 30 -12.43 -14.40 -3.14
CA ASP A 30 -12.17 -14.00 -1.76
C ASP A 30 -11.34 -12.70 -1.67
N MET A 31 -11.32 -12.13 -0.46
CA MET A 31 -10.50 -10.95 -0.13
C MET A 31 -9.20 -11.33 0.58
N VAL A 32 -8.83 -12.62 0.60
CA VAL A 32 -7.70 -13.10 1.40
C VAL A 32 -6.38 -12.62 0.79
N CYS A 33 -5.51 -12.02 1.61
CA CYS A 33 -4.19 -11.59 1.16
C CYS A 33 -3.39 -12.82 0.70
N PRO A 34 -2.90 -12.85 -0.56
CA PRO A 34 -2.15 -13.99 -1.07
C PRO A 34 -0.76 -14.13 -0.44
N VAL A 35 -0.29 -13.09 0.25
CA VAL A 35 1.06 -13.05 0.83
C VAL A 35 1.08 -13.46 2.30
N CYS A 36 0.21 -12.89 3.13
CA CYS A 36 0.19 -13.17 4.57
C CYS A 36 -1.02 -14.01 5.05
N GLY A 37 -1.99 -14.29 4.17
CA GLY A 37 -3.19 -15.04 4.52
C GLY A 37 -4.22 -14.27 5.35
N ALA A 38 -4.06 -12.96 5.55
CA ALA A 38 -5.05 -12.14 6.26
C ALA A 38 -6.41 -12.19 5.53
N PRO A 39 -7.54 -12.26 6.24
CA PRO A 39 -8.86 -12.51 5.64
C PRO A 39 -9.35 -11.38 4.73
N ASN A 40 -8.91 -10.14 4.99
CA ASN A 40 -9.29 -8.97 4.22
C ASN A 40 -8.04 -8.16 3.83
N GLU A 41 -7.68 -8.21 2.57
CA GLU A 41 -6.63 -7.39 2.00
C GLU A 41 -7.22 -6.10 1.41
N PHE A 42 -7.05 -5.02 2.17
CA PHE A 42 -7.32 -3.65 1.72
C PHE A 42 -6.06 -2.97 1.18
N ILE A 43 -6.23 -1.84 0.49
CA ILE A 43 -5.10 -1.03 0.02
C ILE A 43 -4.11 -0.65 1.14
N LEU A 44 -4.61 -0.38 2.35
CA LEU A 44 -3.76 -0.06 3.50
C LEU A 44 -3.00 -1.30 3.97
N HIS A 45 -3.66 -2.45 3.99
CA HIS A 45 -3.02 -3.71 4.33
C HIS A 45 -1.90 -4.04 3.34
N SER A 46 -2.21 -4.01 2.04
CA SER A 46 -1.25 -4.29 0.95
C SER A 46 -0.04 -3.34 0.93
N LEU A 47 -0.17 -2.11 1.44
CA LEU A 47 0.90 -1.10 1.40
C LEU A 47 1.61 -0.83 2.73
N PHE A 48 0.99 -1.15 3.86
CA PHE A 48 1.51 -0.76 5.18
C PHE A 48 1.44 -1.85 6.25
N GLU A 49 0.42 -2.71 6.26
CA GLU A 49 0.14 -3.60 7.41
C GLU A 49 0.43 -5.07 7.12
N CYS A 50 0.58 -5.46 5.86
CA CYS A 50 0.94 -6.82 5.49
C CYS A 50 2.33 -7.18 6.02
N ASN A 51 2.47 -8.37 6.60
CA ASN A 51 3.73 -8.85 7.18
C ASN A 51 4.91 -8.78 6.19
N ALA A 52 4.68 -9.13 4.92
CA ALA A 52 5.72 -9.06 3.89
C ALA A 52 6.16 -7.63 3.55
N VAL A 53 5.37 -6.64 3.93
CA VAL A 53 5.68 -5.23 3.77
C VAL A 53 6.30 -4.67 5.04
N ALA A 54 5.91 -5.16 6.22
CA ALA A 54 6.52 -4.81 7.50
C ALA A 54 8.04 -5.03 7.48
N ASP A 55 8.51 -6.13 6.88
CA ASP A 55 9.94 -6.41 6.69
C ASP A 55 10.62 -5.37 5.79
N LYS A 56 9.93 -4.89 4.74
CA LYS A 56 10.47 -3.84 3.86
C LYS A 56 10.50 -2.48 4.57
N TRP A 57 9.55 -2.21 5.46
CA TRP A 57 9.51 -0.99 6.27
C TRP A 57 10.57 -0.99 7.37
N SER A 58 10.93 -2.14 7.93
CA SER A 58 11.95 -2.23 8.99
C SER A 58 13.35 -1.79 8.53
N HIS A 59 13.65 -1.95 7.23
CA HIS A 59 14.85 -1.42 6.60
C HIS A 59 14.78 0.08 6.28
N CYS A 60 13.62 0.71 6.44
CA CYS A 60 13.44 2.12 6.16
C CYS A 60 13.66 2.96 7.43
N VAL A 61 14.58 3.92 7.39
CA VAL A 61 14.91 4.84 8.50
C VAL A 61 13.82 5.89 8.73
N ILE A 62 12.59 5.64 8.29
CA ILE A 62 11.47 6.58 8.43
C ILE A 62 10.72 6.20 9.72
N SER A 63 11.04 6.88 10.82
CA SER A 63 10.29 6.77 12.06
C SER A 63 9.04 7.67 12.00
N TRP A 64 7.89 7.09 11.63
CA TRP A 64 6.60 7.71 11.92
C TRP A 64 6.00 7.05 13.17
N ASN A 65 5.40 7.87 14.03
CA ASN A 65 4.60 7.35 15.14
C ASN A 65 3.29 6.78 14.56
N THR A 66 3.11 5.47 14.70
CA THR A 66 1.93 4.72 14.22
C THR A 66 0.62 5.08 14.94
N GLY A 67 0.70 5.78 16.08
CA GLY A 67 -0.45 6.10 16.94
C GLY A 67 -1.43 7.14 16.39
N ASP A 68 -0.99 8.04 15.49
CA ASP A 68 -1.83 9.14 14.96
C ASP A 68 -2.25 8.94 13.49
N ILE A 69 -2.08 7.73 12.97
CA ILE A 69 -2.30 7.46 11.54
C ILE A 69 -3.79 7.31 11.26
N PRO A 70 -4.40 8.16 10.40
CA PRO A 70 -5.77 7.97 9.98
C PRO A 70 -5.91 6.68 9.15
N SER A 71 -6.72 5.73 9.63
CA SER A 71 -6.94 4.41 9.01
C SER A 71 -8.08 4.38 7.99
N SER A 72 -8.81 5.48 7.79
CA SER A 72 -10.05 5.47 7.00
C SER A 72 -9.85 5.43 5.48
N SER A 73 -8.74 5.96 4.95
CA SER A 73 -8.43 5.87 3.52
C SER A 73 -6.95 6.12 3.20
N PHE A 74 -6.47 5.54 2.09
CA PHE A 74 -5.13 5.80 1.56
C PHE A 74 -4.90 7.30 1.32
N SER A 75 -5.87 8.00 0.74
CA SER A 75 -5.74 9.44 0.45
C SER A 75 -5.55 10.28 1.71
N ASN A 76 -6.32 9.99 2.78
CA ASN A 76 -6.18 10.69 4.06
C ASN A 76 -4.81 10.43 4.69
N ARG A 77 -4.36 9.17 4.67
CA ARG A 77 -3.04 8.77 5.17
C ARG A 77 -1.92 9.42 4.35
N TRP A 78 -2.05 9.46 3.03
CA TRP A 78 -1.07 10.09 2.13
C TRP A 78 -0.96 11.61 2.38
N VAL A 79 -2.09 12.32 2.47
CA VAL A 79 -2.10 13.75 2.79
C VAL A 79 -1.47 14.01 4.16
N TRP A 80 -1.77 13.19 5.16
CA TRP A 80 -1.13 13.29 6.48
C TRP A 80 0.39 13.12 6.39
N LEU A 81 0.87 12.11 5.65
CA LEU A 81 2.31 11.88 5.44
C LEU A 81 2.98 13.07 4.75
N THR A 82 2.33 13.67 3.74
CA THR A 82 2.88 14.85 3.06
C THR A 82 3.07 16.07 3.96
N LYS A 83 2.35 16.15 5.08
CA LYS A 83 2.50 17.23 6.07
C LYS A 83 3.61 16.97 7.09
N LYS A 84 4.04 15.71 7.25
CA LYS A 84 5.00 15.29 8.28
C LYS A 84 6.41 15.03 7.73
N LEU A 85 6.50 14.59 6.47
CA LEU A 85 7.74 14.12 5.87
C LEU A 85 8.28 15.08 4.82
N LYS A 86 9.60 15.10 4.66
CA LYS A 86 10.29 15.86 3.61
C LYS A 86 10.09 15.20 2.25
N ALA A 87 10.27 15.97 1.18
CA ALA A 87 10.10 15.49 -0.19
C ALA A 87 10.94 14.24 -0.52
N ASN A 88 12.13 14.08 0.06
CA ASN A 88 12.98 12.91 -0.17
C ASN A 88 12.42 11.65 0.52
N GLU A 89 11.94 11.78 1.75
CA GLU A 89 11.31 10.69 2.51
C GLU A 89 10.03 10.22 1.84
N LEU A 90 9.21 11.16 1.34
CA LEU A 90 8.01 10.85 0.57
C LEU A 90 8.31 10.08 -0.72
N ARG A 91 9.43 10.39 -1.39
CA ARG A 91 9.87 9.63 -2.57
C ARG A 91 10.32 8.22 -2.21
N THR A 92 11.07 8.06 -1.13
CA THR A 92 11.46 6.75 -0.61
C THR A 92 10.23 5.91 -0.25
N MET A 93 9.27 6.50 0.46
CA MET A 93 7.99 5.85 0.74
C MET A 93 7.25 5.41 -0.51
N ALA A 94 7.06 6.31 -1.48
CA ALA A 94 6.36 6.00 -2.72
C ALA A 94 7.04 4.85 -3.48
N THR A 95 8.36 4.79 -3.43
CA THR A 95 9.15 3.72 -4.05
C THR A 95 8.96 2.39 -3.31
N LEU A 96 9.00 2.39 -1.98
CA LEU A 96 8.76 1.20 -1.18
C LEU A 96 7.33 0.67 -1.32
N MET A 97 6.33 1.56 -1.35
CA MET A 97 4.94 1.19 -1.60
C MET A 97 4.76 0.55 -2.98
N TRP A 98 5.39 1.13 -4.01
CA TRP A 98 5.35 0.56 -5.34
C TRP A 98 6.01 -0.83 -5.39
N ALA A 99 7.17 -0.99 -4.74
CA ALA A 99 7.86 -2.28 -4.65
C ALA A 99 7.10 -3.31 -3.80
N ALA A 100 6.41 -2.88 -2.75
CA ALA A 100 5.53 -3.70 -1.93
C ALA A 100 4.33 -4.20 -2.73
N HIS A 101 3.66 -3.28 -3.44
CA HIS A 101 2.54 -3.61 -4.30
C HIS A 101 2.94 -4.58 -5.42
N GLY A 102 4.13 -4.41 -6.02
CA GLY A 102 4.64 -5.35 -7.03
C GLY A 102 4.67 -6.79 -6.52
N SER A 103 5.17 -7.03 -5.31
CA SER A 103 5.20 -8.38 -4.72
C SER A 103 3.80 -8.98 -4.52
N VAL A 104 2.83 -8.17 -4.09
CA VAL A 104 1.44 -8.61 -3.89
C VAL A 104 0.76 -8.87 -5.24
N ALA A 105 0.90 -7.96 -6.20
CA ALA A 105 0.26 -8.06 -7.51
C ALA A 105 0.74 -9.30 -8.27
N THR A 106 2.04 -9.64 -8.20
CA THR A 106 2.55 -10.87 -8.80
C THR A 106 1.92 -12.13 -8.19
N SER A 107 1.71 -12.16 -6.87
CA SER A 107 1.06 -13.28 -6.17
C SER A 107 -0.45 -13.38 -6.38
N ILE A 108 -1.10 -12.36 -6.94
CA ILE A 108 -2.54 -12.41 -7.27
C ILE A 108 -2.77 -13.15 -8.61
N PHE A 109 -1.81 -13.09 -9.53
CA PHE A 109 -1.94 -13.60 -10.91
C PHE A 109 -1.10 -14.86 -11.18
N LEU A 110 -0.48 -15.45 -10.16
CA LEU A 110 0.19 -16.75 -10.18
C LEU A 110 -0.62 -17.74 -9.35
#